data_AF-A0A532EY68-F1
#
_entry.id   AF-A0A532EY68-F1
#
_cell.length_a   1.000
_cell.length_b   1.000
_cell.length_c   1.000
_cell.angle_alpha   90.00
_cell.angle_beta   90.00
_cell.angle_gamma   90.00
#
_symmetry.space_group_name_H-M   'P 1'
#
loop_
_entity.id
_entity.type
_entity.pdbx_description
1 polymer ?
#
loop_
_entity_poly.entity_id
_entity_poly.type
_entity_poly.pdbx_seq_one_letter_code
_entity_poly.pdbx_strand_id
1 'polypeptide(L)'
;MSELTSRERELVALGAAMGSNCVPCVEYHIRESQRTGLTDLEISAAIELADKVRQVPARKVREAAEKLVSKASGCTEESGKGGSCETQPPGGMKPGMMSQMMDACCDSNQPAKAVSPSEKEAASYSTTSAENKCC
;
A
#
# COMPACT_ATOMS: atom_id res chain seq x y z
N MET A 1 -20.30 5.63 -0.99
CA MET A 1 -19.42 6.65 -1.60
C MET A 1 -20.14 7.36 -2.74
N SER A 2 -21.28 7.99 -2.44
CA SER A 2 -22.11 8.72 -3.43
C SER A 2 -21.94 10.23 -3.37
N GLU A 3 -21.13 10.75 -2.44
CA GLU A 3 -21.02 12.18 -2.15
C GLU A 3 -19.87 12.90 -2.89
N LEU A 4 -19.01 12.17 -3.62
CA LEU A 4 -17.87 12.75 -4.35
C LEU A 4 -18.11 12.72 -5.86
N THR A 5 -17.93 13.87 -6.50
CA THR A 5 -17.83 14.00 -7.96
C THR A 5 -16.66 13.19 -8.50
N SER A 6 -16.66 12.90 -9.80
CA SER A 6 -15.54 12.18 -10.42
C SER A 6 -14.20 12.92 -10.26
N ARG A 7 -14.18 14.26 -10.35
CA ARG A 7 -12.97 15.06 -10.09
C ARG A 7 -12.46 14.87 -8.67
N GLU A 8 -13.35 14.94 -7.68
CA GLU A 8 -12.97 14.78 -6.28
C GLU A 8 -12.49 13.35 -5.99
N ARG A 9 -13.13 12.34 -6.59
CA ARG A 9 -12.67 10.95 -6.46
C ARG A 9 -11.27 10.75 -7.03
N GLU A 10 -10.96 11.33 -8.19
CA GLU A 10 -9.61 11.22 -8.76
C GLU A 10 -8.56 11.96 -7.93
N LEU A 11 -8.88 13.13 -7.35
CA LEU A 11 -7.97 13.81 -6.41
C LEU A 11 -7.69 12.95 -5.16
N VAL A 12 -8.73 12.34 -4.58
CA VAL A 12 -8.59 11.43 -3.43
C VAL A 12 -7.77 10.21 -3.79
N ALA A 13 -8.04 9.60 -4.95
CA ALA A 13 -7.34 8.41 -5.42
C ALA A 13 -5.87 8.70 -5.74
N LEU A 14 -5.56 9.84 -6.38
CA LEU A 14 -4.19 10.29 -6.63
C LEU A 14 -3.43 10.52 -5.31
N GLY A 15 -4.06 11.16 -4.33
CA GLY A 15 -3.48 11.35 -3.00
C GLY A 15 -3.19 10.02 -2.29
N ALA A 16 -4.12 9.06 -2.36
CA ALA A 16 -3.95 7.72 -1.79
C ALA A 16 -2.84 6.92 -2.50
N ALA A 17 -2.76 7.00 -3.83
CA ALA A 17 -1.70 6.38 -4.63
C ALA A 17 -0.31 6.93 -4.24
N MET A 18 -0.19 8.25 -4.08
CA MET A 18 1.01 8.90 -3.58
C MET A 18 1.36 8.44 -2.16
N GLY A 19 0.40 8.46 -1.24
CA GLY A 19 0.61 8.08 0.17
C GLY A 19 1.04 6.62 0.35
N SER A 20 0.58 5.73 -0.52
CA SER A 20 0.95 4.30 -0.52
C SER A 20 2.22 3.99 -1.33
N ASN A 21 2.82 4.98 -2.00
CA ASN A 21 3.95 4.81 -2.92
C ASN A 21 3.66 3.84 -4.09
N CYS A 22 2.40 3.73 -4.55
CA CYS A 22 2.04 2.86 -5.67
C CYS A 22 2.27 3.56 -7.02
N VAL A 23 3.43 3.35 -7.64
CA VAL A 23 3.79 3.94 -8.95
C VAL A 23 2.74 3.69 -10.05
N PRO A 24 2.30 2.45 -10.33
CA PRO A 24 1.30 2.22 -11.39
C PRO A 24 -0.05 2.88 -11.06
N CYS A 25 -0.40 3.01 -9.78
CA CYS A 25 -1.61 3.72 -9.36
C CYS A 25 -1.48 5.23 -9.65
N VAL A 26 -0.32 5.84 -9.37
CA VAL A 26 -0.07 7.26 -9.67
C VAL A 26 -0.18 7.53 -11.17
N GLU A 27 0.45 6.69 -12.01
CA GLU A 27 0.37 6.83 -13.47
C GLU A 27 -1.07 6.73 -14.00
N TYR A 28 -1.85 5.80 -13.45
CA TYR A 28 -3.26 5.62 -13.79
C TYR A 28 -4.08 6.86 -13.39
N HIS A 29 -4.00 7.28 -12.13
CA HIS A 29 -4.83 8.36 -11.60
C HIS A 29 -4.45 9.75 -12.14
N ILE A 30 -3.21 9.97 -12.62
CA ILE A 30 -2.87 11.20 -13.35
C ILE A 30 -3.66 11.28 -14.66
N ARG A 31 -3.72 10.18 -15.43
CA ARG A 31 -4.46 10.14 -16.71
C ARG A 31 -5.96 10.26 -16.49
N GLU A 32 -6.51 9.58 -15.49
CA GLU A 32 -7.94 9.72 -15.13
C GLU A 32 -8.27 11.12 -14.62
N SER A 33 -7.41 11.73 -13.80
CA SER A 33 -7.59 13.11 -13.34
C SER A 33 -7.77 14.08 -14.52
N GLN A 34 -6.90 13.98 -15.53
CA GLN A 34 -6.99 14.78 -16.76
C GLN A 34 -8.31 14.52 -17.51
N ARG A 35 -8.78 13.27 -17.58
CA ARG A 35 -10.06 12.90 -18.22
C ARG A 35 -11.28 13.49 -17.51
N THR A 36 -11.21 13.70 -16.19
CA THR A 36 -12.25 14.41 -15.42
C THR A 36 -12.15 15.94 -15.52
N GLY A 37 -11.19 16.43 -16.31
CA GLY A 37 -10.95 17.84 -16.61
C GLY A 37 -10.07 18.57 -15.60
N LEU A 38 -9.43 17.88 -14.65
CA LEU A 38 -8.47 18.52 -13.75
C LEU A 38 -7.34 19.13 -14.57
N THR A 39 -6.99 20.36 -14.24
CA THR A 39 -5.88 21.07 -14.87
C THR A 39 -4.55 20.53 -14.36
N ASP A 40 -3.49 20.67 -15.15
CA ASP A 40 -2.15 20.27 -14.73
C ASP A 40 -1.70 21.01 -13.46
N LEU A 41 -2.17 22.24 -13.24
CA LEU A 41 -1.92 23.01 -12.01
C LEU A 41 -2.59 22.37 -10.79
N GLU A 42 -3.85 21.95 -10.90
CA GLU A 42 -4.55 21.25 -9.81
C GLU A 42 -3.89 19.90 -9.49
N ILE A 43 -3.51 19.15 -10.52
CA ILE A 43 -2.80 17.86 -10.37
C ILE A 43 -1.44 18.08 -9.71
N SER A 44 -0.66 19.08 -10.15
CA SER A 44 0.63 19.41 -9.55
C SER A 44 0.49 19.80 -8.08
N ALA A 45 -0.50 20.64 -7.75
CA ALA A 45 -0.76 21.03 -6.36
C ALA A 45 -1.15 19.82 -5.48
N ALA A 46 -1.94 18.89 -6.00
CA ALA A 46 -2.29 17.65 -5.30
C ALA A 46 -1.06 16.76 -5.06
N ILE A 47 -0.19 16.62 -6.07
CA ILE A 47 1.07 15.87 -5.96
C ILE A 47 1.98 16.48 -4.89
N GLU A 48 2.18 17.79 -4.91
CA GLU A 48 2.99 18.50 -3.92
C GLU A 48 2.47 18.34 -2.49
N LEU A 49 1.15 18.45 -2.31
CA LEU A 49 0.52 18.28 -1.00
C LEU A 49 0.65 16.83 -0.51
N ALA A 50 0.35 15.86 -1.37
CA ALA A 50 0.46 14.44 -1.04
C ALA A 50 1.92 14.05 -0.73
N ASP A 51 2.90 14.59 -1.45
CA ASP A 51 4.32 14.35 -1.16
C ASP A 51 4.71 14.89 0.22
N LYS A 52 4.31 16.12 0.58
CA LYS A 52 4.57 16.67 1.92
C LYS A 52 4.06 15.74 3.03
N VAL A 53 2.88 15.15 2.87
CA VAL A 53 2.32 14.17 3.82
C VAL A 53 3.13 12.88 3.83
N ARG A 54 3.45 12.32 2.65
CA ARG A 54 4.20 11.08 2.45
C ARG A 54 5.60 11.11 3.03
N GLN A 55 6.26 12.28 3.01
CA GLN A 55 7.62 12.43 3.51
C GLN A 55 7.73 12.32 5.04
N VAL A 56 6.66 12.63 5.79
CA VAL A 56 6.68 12.54 7.27
C VAL A 56 6.90 11.10 7.76
N PRO A 57 6.08 10.10 7.39
CA PRO A 57 6.31 8.72 7.80
C PRO A 57 7.62 8.16 7.23
N ALA A 58 8.01 8.53 6.00
CA ALA A 58 9.28 8.11 5.40
C ALA A 58 10.48 8.52 6.26
N ARG A 59 10.53 9.79 6.72
CA ARG A 59 11.57 10.28 7.62
C ARG A 59 11.57 9.56 8.96
N LYS A 60 10.40 9.38 9.58
CA LYS A 60 10.28 8.68 10.89
C LYS A 60 10.75 7.23 10.84
N VAL A 61 10.42 6.50 9.77
CA VAL A 61 10.88 5.13 9.58
C VAL A 61 12.39 5.09 9.45
N ARG A 62 12.98 6.00 8.67
CA ARG A 62 14.43 6.11 8.54
C ARG A 62 15.10 6.42 9.89
N GLU A 63 14.62 7.42 10.62
CA GLU A 63 15.15 7.78 11.95
C GLU A 63 15.09 6.60 12.93
N ALA A 64 14.00 5.82 12.90
CA ALA A 64 13.85 4.63 13.73
C ALA A 64 14.88 3.55 13.38
N ALA A 65 15.11 3.30 12.08
CA ALA A 65 16.12 2.35 11.63
C ALA A 65 17.54 2.78 12.03
N GLU A 66 17.89 4.06 11.85
CA GLU A 66 19.21 4.61 12.22
C GLU A 66 19.48 4.48 13.74
N LYS A 67 18.46 4.69 14.58
CA LYS A 67 18.56 4.51 16.04
C LYS A 67 18.88 3.07 16.43
N LEU A 68 18.28 2.08 15.74
CA LEU A 68 18.53 0.67 16.01
C LEU A 68 19.96 0.25 15.63
N VAL A 69 20.46 0.73 14.49
CA VAL A 69 21.84 0.48 14.06
C VAL A 69 22.84 1.13 15.03
N SER A 70 22.59 2.37 15.45
CA SER A 70 23.48 3.10 16.37
C SER A 70 23.51 2.50 17.77
N LYS A 71 22.36 2.00 18.27
CA LYS A 71 22.28 1.31 19.55
C LYS A 71 23.05 -0.02 19.54
N ALA A 72 23.11 -0.70 18.40
CA ALA A 72 23.90 -1.94 18.26
C ALA A 72 25.42 -1.69 18.28
N SER A 73 25.89 -0.51 17.86
CA SER A 73 27.31 -0.12 17.92
C SER A 73 27.77 0.47 19.26
N GLY A 74 26.84 0.76 20.16
CA GLY A 74 27.11 1.43 21.44
C GLY A 74 27.13 0.49 22.64
N CYS A 75 27.94 -0.58 22.59
CA CYS A 75 28.37 -1.31 23.78
C CYS A 75 29.84 -0.95 24.06
N THR A 76 30.06 0.17 24.74
CA THR A 76 31.29 0.41 25.51
C THR A 76 30.88 0.73 26.94
N GLU A 77 31.18 -0.20 27.83
CA GLU A 77 31.21 -0.06 29.29
C GLU A 77 31.97 1.21 29.70
N GLU A 78 31.40 2.05 30.56
CA GLU A 78 31.86 2.19 31.97
C GLU A 78 31.13 3.31 32.73
N SER A 79 30.57 2.90 33.88
CA SER A 79 30.71 3.50 35.21
C SER A 79 30.07 4.86 35.55
N GLY A 80 29.07 4.82 36.46
CA GLY A 80 28.90 5.90 37.44
C GLY A 80 27.49 6.19 37.95
N LYS A 81 27.07 5.45 38.99
CA LYS A 81 26.17 5.87 40.09
C LYS A 81 24.65 5.66 39.92
N GLY A 82 24.23 4.46 40.30
CA GLY A 82 23.25 4.20 41.37
C GLY A 82 21.85 4.81 41.27
N GLY A 83 20.89 4.00 40.81
CA GLY A 83 19.46 4.23 41.00
C GLY A 83 18.70 2.92 40.93
N SER A 84 18.35 2.37 42.08
CA SER A 84 17.55 1.14 42.25
C SER A 84 16.15 1.34 41.67
N CYS A 85 15.80 0.59 40.62
CA CYS A 85 14.41 0.26 40.33
C CYS A 85 14.29 -1.26 40.17
N GLU A 86 13.44 -1.83 41.00
CA GLU A 86 13.13 -3.25 41.01
C GLU A 86 12.65 -3.71 39.64
N THR A 87 13.29 -4.76 39.15
CA THR A 87 12.91 -5.48 37.94
C THR A 87 11.61 -6.24 38.21
N GLN A 88 10.50 -5.83 37.61
CA GLN A 88 9.42 -6.77 37.28
C GLN A 88 9.56 -7.15 35.80
N PRO A 89 9.63 -8.45 35.45
CA PRO A 89 9.59 -8.87 34.06
C PRO A 89 8.16 -8.75 33.51
N PRO A 90 7.90 -8.06 32.38
CA PRO A 90 6.69 -8.34 31.62
C PRO A 90 6.88 -9.72 30.95
N GLY A 91 5.84 -10.54 31.06
CA GLY A 91 5.84 -11.98 30.78
C GLY A 91 6.47 -12.42 29.46
N GLY A 92 6.97 -13.65 29.47
CA GLY A 92 7.70 -14.25 28.36
C GLY A 92 6.95 -14.26 27.04
N MET A 93 7.52 -13.59 26.04
CA MET A 93 7.27 -13.93 24.64
C MET A 93 7.98 -15.24 24.33
N LYS A 94 7.23 -16.22 23.80
CA LYS A 94 7.77 -17.50 23.34
C LYS A 94 8.81 -17.27 22.24
N PRO A 95 9.95 -18.00 22.24
CA PRO A 95 10.87 -17.99 21.12
C PRO A 95 10.15 -18.46 19.84
N GLY A 96 10.27 -17.72 18.73
CA GLY A 96 9.77 -18.15 17.42
C GLY A 96 8.81 -17.19 16.70
N MET A 97 8.32 -16.13 17.35
CA MET A 97 7.43 -15.14 16.70
C MET A 97 8.12 -14.39 15.54
N MET A 98 9.43 -14.18 15.61
CA MET A 98 10.21 -13.50 14.57
C MET A 98 10.36 -14.33 13.28
N SER A 99 10.35 -15.67 13.38
CA SER A 99 10.40 -16.55 12.20
C SER A 99 9.05 -16.51 11.46
N GLN A 100 7.95 -16.60 12.21
CA GLN A 100 6.60 -16.66 11.64
C GLN A 100 6.20 -15.36 10.90
N MET A 101 6.68 -14.20 11.34
CA MET A 101 6.44 -12.93 10.63
C MET A 101 7.25 -12.81 9.32
N MET A 102 8.43 -13.42 9.23
CA MET A 102 9.23 -13.43 7.99
C MET A 102 8.67 -14.41 6.95
N ASP A 103 8.13 -15.55 7.40
CA ASP A 103 7.42 -16.49 6.54
C ASP A 103 6.12 -15.86 5.96
N ALA A 104 5.39 -15.09 6.76
CA ALA A 104 4.16 -14.40 6.31
C ALA A 104 4.44 -13.27 5.30
N CYS A 105 5.59 -12.58 5.39
CA CYS A 105 6.00 -11.59 4.39
C CYS A 105 6.45 -12.22 3.06
N CYS A 106 6.94 -13.46 3.07
CA CYS A 106 7.43 -14.15 1.87
C CYS A 106 6.29 -14.74 1.02
N ASP A 107 5.18 -15.16 1.64
CA ASP A 107 4.03 -15.76 0.93
C ASP A 107 3.21 -14.74 0.12
N SER A 108 3.22 -13.47 0.53
CA SER A 108 2.43 -12.40 -0.12
C SER A 108 3.02 -11.89 -1.44
N ASN A 109 4.16 -12.43 -1.91
CA ASN A 109 4.79 -12.03 -3.17
C ASN A 109 4.92 -13.19 -4.17
N GLN A 110 3.86 -13.99 -4.32
CA GLN A 110 3.73 -14.85 -5.50
C GLN A 110 3.25 -14.02 -6.71
N PRO A 111 3.90 -14.15 -7.88
CA PRO A 111 3.41 -13.52 -9.11
C PRO A 111 2.06 -14.16 -9.50
N ALA A 112 1.08 -13.33 -9.83
CA ALA A 112 -0.22 -13.75 -10.35
C ALA A 112 -0.04 -14.78 -11.49
N LYS A 113 -0.34 -16.05 -11.21
CA LYS A 113 -0.44 -17.06 -12.25
C LYS A 113 -1.70 -16.79 -13.07
N ALA A 114 -1.50 -16.56 -14.36
CA ALA A 114 -2.52 -16.48 -15.37
C ALA A 114 -3.48 -17.69 -15.30
N VAL A 115 -4.79 -17.42 -15.24
CA VAL A 115 -5.82 -18.42 -15.46
C VAL A 115 -6.40 -18.19 -16.85
N SER A 116 -6.01 -19.04 -17.79
CA SER A 116 -6.69 -19.23 -19.07
C SER A 116 -7.95 -20.09 -18.89
N PRO A 117 -8.97 -19.94 -19.77
CA PRO A 117 -10.31 -20.46 -19.54
C PRO A 117 -10.43 -21.94 -19.93
N SER A 118 -11.20 -22.72 -19.16
CA SER A 118 -11.72 -24.01 -19.61
C SER A 118 -13.20 -24.13 -19.29
N GLU A 119 -13.91 -24.57 -20.30
CA GLU A 119 -15.34 -24.51 -20.52
C GLU A 119 -16.15 -25.57 -19.74
N LYS A 120 -17.47 -25.39 -19.85
CA LYS A 120 -18.58 -26.38 -19.77
C LYS A 120 -19.19 -26.64 -18.39
N GLU A 121 -20.35 -26.03 -18.16
CA GLU A 121 -21.57 -26.83 -18.06
C GLU A 121 -22.77 -26.05 -18.64
N ALA A 122 -23.58 -26.75 -19.41
CA ALA A 122 -24.70 -26.24 -20.19
C ALA A 122 -26.03 -26.68 -19.57
N ALA A 123 -26.96 -25.74 -19.41
CA ALA A 123 -28.42 -25.89 -19.37
C ALA A 123 -28.97 -24.52 -18.92
N SER A 124 -29.98 -23.87 -19.50
CA SER A 124 -31.07 -24.31 -20.36
C SER A 124 -31.85 -23.06 -20.85
N TYR A 125 -32.70 -23.26 -21.85
CA TYR A 125 -33.81 -22.42 -22.34
C TYR A 125 -33.61 -21.44 -23.52
N SER A 126 -33.62 -22.06 -24.70
CA SER A 126 -34.53 -21.85 -25.86
C SER A 126 -34.81 -20.45 -26.45
N THR A 127 -34.33 -20.28 -27.69
CA THR A 127 -35.01 -19.85 -28.96
C THR A 127 -36.04 -18.71 -28.91
N THR A 128 -35.95 -17.66 -29.75
CA THR A 128 -36.05 -17.74 -31.23
C THR A 128 -35.33 -16.57 -31.93
N SER A 129 -34.79 -16.88 -33.11
CA SER A 129 -34.18 -15.97 -34.09
C SER A 129 -35.23 -15.49 -35.09
N ALA A 130 -35.22 -14.20 -35.42
CA ALA A 130 -35.84 -13.66 -36.62
C ALA A 130 -34.74 -13.05 -37.51
N GLU A 131 -34.21 -13.93 -38.35
CA GLU A 131 -33.77 -13.77 -39.74
C GLU A 131 -33.00 -12.51 -40.17
N ASN A 132 -31.71 -12.77 -40.44
CA ASN A 132 -30.82 -12.05 -41.36
C ASN A 132 -31.44 -11.86 -42.76
N LYS A 133 -31.12 -10.73 -43.40
CA LYS A 133 -30.90 -10.73 -44.85
C LYS A 133 -29.72 -9.85 -45.23
N CYS A 134 -28.71 -10.53 -45.78
CA CYS A 134 -27.49 -10.01 -46.36
C CYS A 134 -27.77 -9.44 -47.75
N CYS A 135 -27.13 -8.32 -48.08
CA CYS A 135 -26.61 -7.94 -49.40
C CYS A 135 -25.33 -7.12 -49.15
#